data_AF-A0A2V5YSN7-F1
#
_entry.id   AF-A0A2V5YSN7-F1
#
_cell.length_a   1.000
_cell.length_b   1.000
_cell.length_c   1.000
_cell.angle_alpha   90.00
_cell.angle_beta   90.00
_cell.angle_gamma   90.00
#
_symmetry.space_group_name_H-M   'P 1'
#
loop_
_entity.id
_entity.type
_entity.pdbx_description
1 polymer ?
#
loop_
_entity_poly.entity_id
_entity_poly.type
_entity_poly.pdbx_seq_one_letter_code
_entity_poly.pdbx_strand_id
1 'polypeptide(L)'
;MRLTPRDFWISSRTKRFLFTRLLAQSGLDRSLQYAIAQVVSNIVLVVGIFIVLENTGIHLAALTVFAGAVGVGVGFGLQNIASNFISGLVILAERPITIGDRVEVAGIAGQVEHIRARSTVIRTNDNIMMIVPNTKFIDSPVTNWTYGDRRVRFRIPVGVAYGSDVAKVRDLLLAVAHEDPHTLKEPAPGVFLEQFAENSIDFKLVVWSSEMSARPSRYRSDLNFAIEKKLREARIEFPFPQRDPNRRRLDRTRYRINQFGGGNWLLEKGKGAQLERLRFDLRTAKCRDNNDWQFGQRAGKRQNAAPTERWHPQVSNDQVKSWFRLRKCRYNRSWIRESGDSHAFFGKHFHHCPEHPRIVINNQNRFVPQVLHNLFR
;
A
#
# COMPACT_ATOMS: atom_id res chain seq x y z
N MET A 1 19.06 9.93 72.15
CA MET A 1 19.98 9.50 71.06
C MET A 1 20.53 10.76 70.41
N ARG A 2 21.76 11.18 70.76
CA ARG A 2 22.38 12.40 70.20
C ARG A 2 23.12 12.02 68.93
N LEU A 3 22.60 12.43 67.77
CA LEU A 3 23.35 12.42 66.51
C LEU A 3 24.63 13.25 66.74
N THR A 4 25.79 12.60 66.72
CA THR A 4 27.04 13.30 67.01
C THR A 4 27.49 14.11 65.79
N PRO A 5 28.15 15.28 65.96
CA PRO A 5 28.67 16.09 64.85
C PRO A 5 29.68 15.38 63.94
N ARG A 6 30.19 14.20 64.34
CA ARG A 6 31.19 13.43 63.58
C ARG A 6 30.59 12.78 62.32
N ASP A 7 29.32 12.39 62.32
CA ASP A 7 28.70 11.71 61.18
C ASP A 7 28.49 12.68 59.99
N PHE A 8 28.24 13.96 60.29
CA PHE A 8 28.20 15.03 59.28
C PHE A 8 29.60 15.40 58.75
N TRP A 9 30.63 15.16 59.55
CA TRP A 9 32.02 15.43 59.19
C TRP A 9 32.59 14.39 58.22
N ILE A 10 32.12 13.15 58.29
CA ILE A 10 32.56 12.07 57.38
C ILE A 10 32.05 12.31 55.95
N SER A 11 30.78 12.67 55.76
CA SER A 11 30.24 12.93 54.41
C SER A 11 30.92 14.12 53.71
N SER A 12 31.18 15.20 54.47
CA SER A 12 31.88 16.38 53.95
C SER A 12 33.36 16.12 53.65
N ARG A 13 34.04 15.26 54.44
CA ARG A 13 35.44 14.87 54.20
C ARG A 13 35.58 13.92 53.01
N THR A 14 34.61 13.01 52.80
CA THR A 14 34.56 12.12 51.63
C THR A 14 34.35 12.92 50.34
N LYS A 15 33.43 13.89 50.32
CA LYS A 15 33.27 14.82 49.17
C LYS A 15 34.57 15.54 48.86
N ARG A 16 35.22 16.12 49.88
CA ARG A 16 36.48 16.87 49.72
C ARG A 16 37.62 15.98 49.25
N PHE A 17 37.74 14.76 49.76
CA PHE A 17 38.77 13.79 49.38
C PHE A 17 38.61 13.30 47.93
N LEU A 18 37.39 12.91 47.53
CA LEU A 18 37.10 12.53 46.13
C LEU A 18 37.34 13.68 45.16
N PHE A 19 36.88 14.91 45.49
CA PHE A 19 37.07 16.08 44.65
C PHE A 19 38.54 16.46 44.47
N THR A 20 39.30 16.52 45.57
CA THR A 20 40.67 17.07 45.56
C THR A 20 41.74 16.11 45.09
N ARG A 21 41.56 14.78 45.25
CA ARG A 21 42.61 13.81 44.89
C ARG A 21 42.33 12.96 43.64
N LEU A 22 41.08 12.59 43.37
CA LEU A 22 40.78 11.63 42.31
C LEU A 22 40.13 12.28 41.08
N LEU A 23 39.13 13.14 41.27
CA LEU A 23 38.40 13.72 40.13
C LEU A 23 39.07 14.95 39.53
N ALA A 24 39.76 15.80 40.31
CA ALA A 24 40.42 16.99 39.78
C ALA A 24 41.52 16.70 38.72
N GLN A 25 42.12 15.51 38.74
CA GLN A 25 43.18 15.11 37.80
C GLN A 25 42.66 14.40 36.54
N SER A 26 41.35 14.14 36.45
CA SER A 26 40.77 13.28 35.39
C SER A 26 40.26 14.01 34.15
N GLY A 27 40.41 15.35 34.09
CA GLY A 27 40.01 16.16 32.93
C GLY A 27 38.50 16.23 32.66
N LEU A 28 37.67 15.71 33.57
CA LEU A 28 36.21 15.68 33.44
C LEU A 28 35.58 17.06 33.65
N ASP A 29 34.47 17.34 32.98
CA ASP A 29 33.70 18.57 33.18
C ASP A 29 33.29 18.77 34.64
N ARG A 30 33.37 20.01 35.12
CA ARG A 30 33.09 20.37 36.52
C ARG A 30 31.69 19.95 36.98
N SER A 31 30.72 19.98 36.09
CA SER A 31 29.34 19.51 36.33
C SER A 31 29.27 18.00 36.56
N LEU A 32 30.02 17.21 35.76
CA LEU A 32 30.07 15.77 35.90
C LEU A 32 30.80 15.36 37.19
N GLN A 33 31.90 16.05 37.51
CA GLN A 33 32.62 15.83 38.77
C GLN A 33 31.72 16.06 39.99
N TYR A 34 30.93 17.14 39.97
CA TYR A 34 29.99 17.44 41.05
C TYR A 34 28.88 16.38 41.16
N ALA A 35 28.29 15.97 40.03
CA ALA A 35 27.27 14.92 40.02
C ALA A 35 27.81 13.59 40.60
N ILE A 36 29.00 13.16 40.17
CA ILE A 36 29.63 11.92 40.67
C ILE A 36 29.91 12.04 42.17
N ALA A 37 30.54 13.12 42.61
CA ALA A 37 30.86 13.32 44.02
C ALA A 37 29.61 13.36 44.91
N GLN A 38 28.52 13.96 44.40
CA GLN A 38 27.24 14.00 45.11
C GLN A 38 26.64 12.59 45.24
N VAL A 39 26.60 11.81 44.16
CA VAL A 39 26.08 10.43 44.18
C VAL A 39 26.90 9.55 45.12
N VAL A 40 28.23 9.56 44.98
CA VAL A 40 29.14 8.77 45.83
C VAL A 40 28.99 9.16 47.29
N SER A 41 28.92 10.46 47.60
CA SER A 41 28.73 10.91 48.97
C SER A 41 27.39 10.49 49.56
N ASN A 42 26.32 10.47 48.77
CA ASN A 42 25.01 10.00 49.23
C ASN A 42 25.03 8.49 49.50
N ILE A 43 25.70 7.70 48.64
CA ILE A 43 25.89 6.27 48.86
C ILE A 43 26.67 6.02 50.15
N VAL A 44 27.78 6.73 50.36
CA VAL A 44 28.60 6.60 51.58
C VAL A 44 27.81 7.00 52.83
N LEU A 45 27.00 8.06 52.75
CA LEU A 45 26.11 8.45 53.85
C LEU A 45 25.11 7.35 54.19
N VAL A 46 24.44 6.78 53.18
CA VAL A 46 23.46 5.70 53.37
C VAL A 46 24.12 4.47 53.98
N VAL A 47 25.26 4.02 53.45
CA VAL A 47 26.03 2.89 53.99
C VAL A 47 26.48 3.17 55.43
N GLY A 48 26.94 4.39 55.73
CA GLY A 48 27.31 4.79 57.09
C GLY A 48 26.13 4.71 58.07
N ILE A 49 24.93 5.13 57.66
CA ILE A 49 23.71 5.01 58.47
C ILE A 49 23.41 3.54 58.78
N PHE A 50 23.51 2.65 57.79
CA PHE A 50 23.33 1.21 58.01
C PHE A 50 24.31 0.63 59.04
N ILE A 51 25.59 0.98 58.95
CA ILE A 51 26.62 0.54 59.90
C ILE A 51 26.32 1.02 61.32
N VAL A 52 25.88 2.27 61.49
CA VAL A 52 25.52 2.81 62.81
C VAL A 52 24.30 2.10 63.39
N LEU A 53 23.26 1.88 62.58
CA LEU A 53 22.02 1.19 63.00
C LEU A 53 22.29 -0.25 63.46
N GLU A 54 23.15 -0.98 62.74
CA GLU A 54 23.56 -2.34 63.10
C GLU A 54 24.26 -2.38 64.47
N ASN A 55 25.21 -1.47 64.70
CA ASN A 55 25.95 -1.37 65.96
C ASN A 55 25.06 -0.99 67.16
N THR A 56 23.87 -0.41 66.92
CA THR A 56 22.90 -0.07 67.97
C THR A 56 21.94 -1.20 68.32
N GLY A 57 22.07 -2.38 67.69
CA GLY A 57 21.23 -3.55 67.97
C GLY A 57 19.83 -3.48 67.34
N ILE A 58 19.60 -2.56 66.39
CA ILE A 58 18.33 -2.46 65.68
C ILE A 58 18.27 -3.56 64.61
N HIS A 59 17.20 -4.35 64.61
CA HIS A 59 16.98 -5.39 63.60
C HIS A 59 16.77 -4.77 62.21
N LEU A 60 17.78 -4.85 61.35
CA LEU A 60 17.79 -4.30 59.99
C LEU A 60 16.87 -5.04 59.00
N ALA A 61 16.28 -6.18 59.40
CA ALA A 61 15.49 -7.04 58.51
C ALA A 61 14.37 -6.28 57.77
N ALA A 62 13.60 -5.44 58.48
CA ALA A 62 12.57 -4.62 57.85
C ALA A 62 13.16 -3.61 56.85
N LEU A 63 14.26 -2.94 57.21
CA LEU A 63 14.96 -1.99 56.36
C LEU A 63 15.54 -2.65 55.10
N THR A 64 16.01 -3.90 55.20
CA THR A 64 16.53 -4.63 54.04
C THR A 64 15.45 -4.98 53.03
N VAL A 65 14.22 -5.28 53.47
CA VAL A 65 13.08 -5.50 52.57
C VAL A 65 12.73 -4.22 51.82
N PHE A 66 12.66 -3.09 52.52
CA PHE A 66 12.45 -1.79 51.88
C PHE A 66 13.61 -1.40 50.94
N ALA A 67 14.85 -1.60 51.37
CA ALA A 67 16.03 -1.36 50.53
C ALA A 67 16.04 -2.24 49.28
N GLY A 68 15.60 -3.50 49.40
CA GLY A 68 15.42 -4.41 48.28
C GLY A 68 14.37 -3.90 47.29
N ALA A 69 13.19 -3.49 47.78
CA ALA A 69 12.15 -2.90 46.93
C ALA A 69 12.61 -1.63 46.22
N VAL A 70 13.31 -0.72 46.93
CA VAL A 70 13.90 0.49 46.34
C VAL A 70 14.97 0.12 45.31
N GLY A 71 15.84 -0.85 45.62
CA GLY A 71 16.89 -1.33 44.73
C GLY A 71 16.35 -1.90 43.43
N VAL A 72 15.27 -2.68 43.48
CA VAL A 72 14.56 -3.19 42.29
C VAL A 72 13.98 -2.04 41.48
N GLY A 73 13.31 -1.07 42.11
CA GLY A 73 12.78 0.11 41.43
C GLY A 73 13.86 0.95 40.74
N VAL A 74 15.00 1.15 41.41
CA VAL A 74 16.18 1.83 40.84
C VAL A 74 16.76 1.02 39.68
N GLY A 75 16.88 -0.30 39.82
CA GLY A 75 17.36 -1.20 38.78
C GLY A 75 16.53 -1.12 37.50
N PHE A 76 15.20 -1.14 37.63
CA PHE A 76 14.29 -0.94 36.49
C PHE A 76 14.46 0.45 35.85
N GLY A 77 14.64 1.50 36.65
CA GLY A 77 14.89 2.85 36.13
C GLY A 77 16.21 2.98 35.34
N LEU A 78 17.24 2.23 35.73
CA LEU A 78 18.57 2.25 35.10
C LEU A 78 18.75 1.19 34.00
N GLN A 79 17.81 0.28 33.82
CA GLN A 79 17.91 -0.86 32.91
C GLN A 79 18.32 -0.45 31.49
N ASN A 80 17.70 0.60 30.94
CA ASN A 80 17.99 1.09 29.59
C ASN A 80 19.42 1.65 29.46
N ILE A 81 19.93 2.31 30.51
CA ILE A 81 21.29 2.88 30.50
C ILE A 81 22.32 1.75 30.55
N ALA A 82 22.11 0.78 31.45
CA ALA A 82 22.96 -0.39 31.58
C ALA A 82 22.97 -1.22 30.29
N SER A 83 21.79 -1.47 29.70
CA SER A 83 21.66 -2.22 28.45
C SER A 83 22.40 -1.57 27.28
N ASN A 84 22.28 -0.25 27.11
CA ASN A 84 23.03 0.48 26.08
C ASN A 84 24.55 0.45 26.31
N PHE A 85 24.98 0.51 27.57
CA PHE A 85 26.40 0.44 27.91
C PHE A 85 26.98 -0.94 27.61
N ILE A 86 26.31 -2.00 28.06
CA ILE A 86 26.70 -3.40 27.78
C ILE A 86 26.69 -3.65 26.28
N SER A 87 25.66 -3.20 25.56
CA SER A 87 25.59 -3.29 24.09
C SER A 87 26.78 -2.60 23.42
N GLY A 88 27.20 -1.44 23.92
CA GLY A 88 28.40 -0.76 23.44
C GLY A 88 29.67 -1.59 23.64
N LEU A 89 29.85 -2.22 24.81
CA LEU A 89 30.98 -3.10 25.07
C LEU A 89 30.98 -4.33 24.17
N VAL A 90 29.81 -4.95 23.96
CA VAL A 90 29.65 -6.09 23.06
C VAL A 90 30.00 -5.70 21.62
N ILE A 91 29.51 -4.56 21.13
CA ILE A 91 29.87 -4.05 19.80
C ILE A 91 31.39 -3.85 19.67
N LEU A 92 32.06 -3.33 20.70
CA LEU A 92 33.51 -3.11 20.66
C LEU A 92 34.31 -4.43 20.74
N ALA A 93 33.81 -5.41 21.48
CA ALA A 93 34.46 -6.70 21.68
C ALA A 93 34.30 -7.62 20.46
N GLU A 94 33.07 -7.79 19.97
CA GLU A 94 32.75 -8.70 18.86
C GLU A 94 32.91 -8.02 17.49
N ARG A 95 32.89 -6.69 17.44
CA ARG A 95 33.00 -5.87 16.21
C ARG A 95 32.05 -6.30 15.08
N PRO A 96 30.74 -6.51 15.34
CA PRO A 96 29.78 -6.77 14.26
C PRO A 96 29.61 -5.57 13.31
N ILE A 97 29.93 -4.38 13.82
CA ILE A 97 30.01 -3.12 13.06
C ILE A 97 31.30 -2.41 13.45
N THR A 98 31.94 -1.75 12.48
CA THR A 98 33.16 -0.97 12.68
C THR A 98 33.00 0.45 12.16
N ILE A 99 33.84 1.37 12.64
CA ILE A 99 33.87 2.75 12.14
C ILE A 99 34.24 2.72 10.66
N GLY A 100 33.42 3.36 9.83
CA GLY A 100 33.55 3.38 8.37
C GLY A 100 32.60 2.43 7.66
N ASP A 101 31.97 1.46 8.35
CA ASP A 101 31.03 0.53 7.74
C ASP A 101 29.74 1.23 7.30
N ARG A 102 29.18 0.79 6.18
CA ARG A 102 27.84 1.15 5.74
C ARG A 102 26.84 0.17 6.36
N VAL A 103 25.98 0.68 7.24
CA VAL A 103 25.00 -0.12 7.97
C VAL A 103 23.58 0.36 7.74
N GLU A 104 22.63 -0.55 7.91
CA GLU A 104 21.21 -0.27 7.98
C GLU A 104 20.62 -0.96 9.22
N VAL A 105 20.05 -0.16 10.11
CA VAL A 105 19.46 -0.61 11.38
C VAL A 105 18.21 0.20 11.67
N ALA A 106 17.12 -0.46 12.06
CA ALA A 106 15.85 0.19 12.43
C ALA A 106 15.34 1.21 11.38
N GLY A 107 15.52 0.93 10.08
CA GLY A 107 15.13 1.81 8.98
C GLY A 107 16.08 3.00 8.73
N ILE A 108 17.17 3.10 9.46
CA ILE A 108 18.20 4.14 9.29
C ILE A 108 19.37 3.52 8.55
N ALA A 109 19.68 4.06 7.37
CA ALA A 109 20.81 3.65 6.56
C ALA A 109 21.86 4.77 6.51
N GLY A 110 23.07 4.50 7.01
CA GLY A 110 24.21 5.41 6.82
C GLY A 110 25.57 4.74 7.06
N GLN A 111 26.61 5.55 7.12
CA GLN A 111 27.97 5.14 7.46
C GLN A 111 28.23 5.36 8.95
N VAL A 112 28.82 4.38 9.64
CA VAL A 112 29.22 4.50 11.05
C VAL A 112 30.40 5.46 11.16
N GLU A 113 30.25 6.53 11.93
CA GLU A 113 31.31 7.53 12.13
C GLU A 113 31.98 7.39 13.50
N HIS A 114 31.19 7.17 14.55
CA HIS A 114 31.69 6.99 15.91
C HIS A 114 30.87 5.97 16.68
N ILE A 115 31.54 5.10 17.43
CA ILE A 115 30.90 4.20 18.41
C ILE A 115 31.22 4.75 19.79
N ARG A 116 30.20 5.20 20.53
CA ARG A 116 30.32 5.71 21.90
C ARG A 116 29.78 4.68 22.89
N ALA A 117 29.99 4.91 24.17
CA ALA A 117 29.61 3.98 25.23
C ALA A 117 28.12 3.58 25.23
N ARG A 118 27.20 4.48 24.86
CA ARG A 118 25.74 4.23 24.88
C ARG A 118 25.04 4.39 23.53
N SER A 119 25.74 4.90 22.53
CA SER A 119 25.17 5.17 21.21
C SER A 119 26.23 5.13 20.13
N THR A 120 25.79 4.86 18.92
CA THR A 120 26.60 4.90 17.71
C THR A 120 26.08 6.02 16.82
N VAL A 121 27.00 6.81 16.26
CA VAL A 121 26.70 7.92 15.36
C VAL A 121 26.81 7.43 13.93
N ILE A 122 25.73 7.54 13.18
CA ILE A 122 25.62 7.16 11.78
C ILE A 122 25.40 8.41 10.93
N ARG A 123 26.19 8.60 9.88
CA ARG A 123 26.00 9.65 8.89
C ARG A 123 25.17 9.14 7.70
N THR A 124 24.01 9.73 7.45
CA THR A 124 23.15 9.36 6.33
C THR A 124 23.72 9.84 4.99
N ASN A 125 23.11 9.41 3.88
CA ASN A 125 23.48 9.89 2.54
C ASN A 125 23.25 11.41 2.37
N ASP A 126 22.35 11.99 3.16
CA ASP A 126 22.03 13.43 3.18
C ASP A 126 22.96 14.22 4.11
N ASN A 127 24.06 13.61 4.56
CA ASN A 127 25.02 14.19 5.49
C ASN A 127 24.41 14.58 6.86
N ILE A 128 23.39 13.84 7.31
CA ILE A 128 22.75 14.03 8.61
C ILE A 128 23.32 13.04 9.62
N MET A 129 23.69 13.53 10.81
CA MET A 129 24.25 12.72 11.89
C MET A 129 23.13 12.17 12.77
N MET A 130 22.88 10.86 12.66
CA MET A 130 21.90 10.12 13.43
C MET A 130 22.56 9.45 14.64
N ILE A 131 22.04 9.71 15.84
CA ILE A 131 22.52 9.08 17.07
C ILE A 131 21.61 7.90 17.38
N VAL A 132 22.13 6.69 17.22
CA VAL A 132 21.38 5.44 17.41
C VAL A 132 21.81 4.77 18.72
N PRO A 133 20.88 4.42 19.62
CA PRO A 133 21.20 3.68 20.84
C PRO A 133 21.87 2.34 20.51
N ASN A 134 22.90 1.96 21.28
CA ASN A 134 23.65 0.73 21.01
C ASN A 134 22.78 -0.53 21.09
N THR A 135 21.75 -0.52 21.94
CA THR A 135 20.80 -1.65 22.02
C THR A 135 20.14 -1.96 20.68
N LYS A 136 19.93 -0.96 19.82
CA LYS A 136 19.31 -1.18 18.49
C LYS A 136 20.16 -2.07 17.59
N PHE A 137 21.47 -2.10 17.76
CA PHE A 137 22.36 -2.96 16.97
C PHE A 137 22.46 -4.40 17.52
N ILE A 138 21.97 -4.63 18.73
CA ILE A 138 21.94 -5.95 19.38
C ILE A 138 20.55 -6.55 19.27
N ASP A 139 19.50 -5.76 19.54
CA ASP A 139 18.11 -6.23 19.61
C ASP A 139 17.45 -6.34 18.24
N SER A 140 17.96 -5.64 17.21
CA SER A 140 17.35 -5.60 15.87
C SER A 140 18.28 -6.26 14.83
N PRO A 141 17.73 -6.83 13.75
CA PRO A 141 18.54 -7.19 12.59
C PRO A 141 19.30 -5.98 12.06
N VAL A 142 20.61 -6.14 11.85
CA VAL A 142 21.49 -5.12 11.26
C VAL A 142 21.99 -5.64 9.93
N THR A 143 21.83 -4.84 8.88
CA THR A 143 22.47 -5.12 7.59
C THR A 143 23.78 -4.35 7.51
N ASN A 144 24.91 -5.04 7.56
CA ASN A 144 26.23 -4.44 7.30
C ASN A 144 26.66 -4.78 5.87
N TRP A 145 26.74 -3.75 5.02
CA TRP A 145 27.06 -3.88 3.59
C TRP A 145 28.54 -4.10 3.31
N THR A 146 29.38 -3.95 4.34
CA THR A 146 30.85 -3.91 4.25
C THR A 146 31.53 -4.96 5.14
N TYR A 147 30.74 -5.79 5.83
CA TYR A 147 31.23 -6.81 6.77
C TYR A 147 31.89 -7.99 6.05
N GLY A 148 33.15 -8.24 6.35
CA GLY A 148 33.92 -9.36 5.78
C GLY A 148 34.27 -9.16 4.31
N ASP A 149 33.28 -9.32 3.42
CA ASP A 149 33.43 -9.10 1.98
C ASP A 149 32.73 -7.81 1.56
N ARG A 150 33.49 -6.89 0.95
CA ARG A 150 32.96 -5.61 0.46
C ARG A 150 32.16 -5.75 -0.83
N ARG A 151 32.23 -6.91 -1.51
CA ARG A 151 31.53 -7.15 -2.78
C ARG A 151 30.05 -7.37 -2.52
N VAL A 152 29.23 -6.42 -2.98
CA VAL A 152 27.78 -6.46 -2.85
C VAL A 152 27.13 -6.79 -4.19
N ARG A 153 26.15 -7.70 -4.15
CA ARG A 153 25.33 -8.03 -5.32
C ARG A 153 24.10 -7.14 -5.42
N PHE A 154 24.04 -6.35 -6.48
CA PHE A 154 22.92 -5.50 -6.82
C PHE A 154 21.99 -6.21 -7.81
N ARG A 155 20.70 -5.96 -7.67
CA ARG A 155 19.65 -6.48 -8.55
C ARG A 155 18.87 -5.30 -9.11
N ILE A 156 18.95 -5.13 -10.42
CA ILE A 156 18.33 -4.04 -11.17
C ILE A 156 17.19 -4.63 -11.99
N PRO A 157 15.92 -4.40 -11.60
CA PRO A 157 14.77 -4.85 -12.36
C PRO A 157 14.60 -3.99 -13.62
N VAL A 158 14.34 -4.63 -14.76
CA VAL A 158 14.14 -3.98 -16.06
C VAL A 158 12.96 -4.64 -16.76
N GLY A 159 11.91 -3.88 -17.05
CA GLY A 159 10.76 -4.36 -17.81
C GLY A 159 10.80 -3.84 -19.25
N VAL A 160 10.61 -4.73 -20.24
CA VAL A 160 10.52 -4.37 -21.66
C VAL A 160 9.17 -4.78 -22.26
N ALA A 161 8.75 -4.14 -23.34
CA ALA A 161 7.49 -4.45 -24.01
C ALA A 161 7.48 -5.86 -24.63
N TYR A 162 6.30 -6.49 -24.63
CA TYR A 162 6.06 -7.72 -25.38
C TYR A 162 6.36 -7.52 -26.87
N GLY A 163 7.02 -8.50 -27.48
CA GLY A 163 7.52 -8.41 -28.87
C GLY A 163 8.98 -7.97 -28.99
N SER A 164 9.62 -7.56 -27.88
CA SER A 164 11.06 -7.30 -27.85
C SER A 164 11.88 -8.58 -28.03
N ASP A 165 13.01 -8.48 -28.74
CA ASP A 165 13.98 -9.57 -28.85
C ASP A 165 14.68 -9.81 -27.50
N VAL A 166 14.29 -10.90 -26.83
CA VAL A 166 14.79 -11.30 -25.50
C VAL A 166 16.30 -11.53 -25.49
N ALA A 167 16.86 -12.12 -26.55
CA ALA A 167 18.30 -12.37 -26.62
C ALA A 167 19.07 -11.05 -26.74
N LYS A 168 18.57 -10.15 -27.61
CA LYS A 168 19.14 -8.80 -27.76
C LYS A 168 19.07 -7.98 -26.48
N VAL A 169 17.94 -8.04 -25.75
CA VAL A 169 17.79 -7.36 -24.45
C VAL A 169 18.82 -7.86 -23.45
N ARG A 170 18.98 -9.19 -23.33
CA ARG A 170 19.97 -9.80 -22.44
C ARG A 170 21.39 -9.30 -22.76
N ASP A 171 21.78 -9.32 -24.02
CA ASP A 171 23.13 -8.97 -24.44
C ASP A 171 23.41 -7.47 -24.23
N LEU A 172 22.41 -6.60 -24.43
CA LEU A 172 22.51 -5.18 -24.12
C LEU A 172 22.67 -4.90 -22.63
N LEU A 173 21.90 -5.60 -21.78
CA LEU A 173 22.00 -5.45 -20.32
C LEU A 173 23.36 -5.92 -19.80
N LEU A 174 23.89 -7.02 -20.33
CA LEU A 174 25.26 -7.46 -20.02
C LEU A 174 26.30 -6.45 -20.50
N ALA A 175 26.13 -5.87 -21.68
CA ALA A 175 27.03 -4.86 -22.19
C ALA A 175 27.07 -3.61 -21.30
N VAL A 176 25.92 -3.16 -20.76
CA VAL A 176 25.89 -2.07 -19.77
C VAL A 176 26.71 -2.41 -18.53
N ALA A 177 26.54 -3.61 -18.00
CA ALA A 177 27.29 -4.06 -16.83
C ALA A 177 28.80 -4.17 -17.09
N HIS A 178 29.23 -4.56 -18.30
CA HIS A 178 30.64 -4.64 -18.65
C HIS A 178 31.30 -3.29 -18.94
N GLU A 179 30.52 -2.29 -19.37
CA GLU A 179 31.01 -0.94 -19.65
C GLU A 179 31.11 -0.05 -18.40
N ASP A 180 30.33 -0.35 -17.36
CA ASP A 180 30.38 0.40 -16.12
C ASP A 180 31.68 0.10 -15.33
N PRO A 181 32.48 1.11 -14.98
CA PRO A 181 33.78 0.91 -14.32
C PRO A 181 33.66 0.42 -12.87
N HIS A 182 32.50 0.55 -12.23
CA HIS A 182 32.28 0.14 -10.84
C HIS A 182 31.73 -1.29 -10.73
N THR A 183 31.38 -1.91 -11.86
CA THR A 183 30.94 -3.30 -11.94
C THR A 183 32.15 -4.23 -11.94
N LEU A 184 32.15 -5.20 -11.04
CA LEU A 184 33.19 -6.22 -10.98
C LEU A 184 33.05 -7.20 -12.14
N LYS A 185 34.20 -7.59 -12.71
CA LYS A 185 34.30 -8.66 -13.70
C LYS A 185 34.23 -10.04 -13.06
N GLU A 186 34.69 -10.15 -11.81
CA GLU A 186 34.64 -11.36 -11.01
C GLU A 186 34.10 -11.03 -9.61
N PRO A 187 32.92 -11.55 -9.21
CA PRO A 187 32.05 -12.44 -9.98
C PRO A 187 31.41 -11.74 -11.19
N ALA A 188 31.22 -12.48 -12.28
CA ALA A 188 30.67 -11.94 -13.52
C ALA A 188 29.22 -11.44 -13.34
N PRO A 189 28.83 -10.35 -14.04
CA PRO A 189 27.44 -9.93 -14.08
C PRO A 189 26.59 -10.96 -14.82
N GLY A 190 25.31 -11.01 -14.48
CA GLY A 190 24.35 -11.95 -15.06
C GLY A 190 23.01 -11.28 -15.31
N VAL A 191 22.25 -11.80 -16.27
CA VAL A 191 20.89 -11.34 -16.57
C VAL A 191 19.96 -12.53 -16.51
N PHE A 192 18.88 -12.37 -15.74
CA PHE A 192 17.82 -13.38 -15.62
C PHE A 192 16.54 -12.83 -16.24
N LEU A 193 15.86 -13.65 -17.04
CA LEU A 193 14.46 -13.41 -17.37
C LEU A 193 13.65 -13.96 -16.19
N GLU A 194 12.97 -13.09 -15.46
CA GLU A 194 12.29 -13.46 -14.22
C GLU A 194 10.89 -14.00 -14.47
N GLN A 195 10.09 -13.23 -15.20
CA GLN A 195 8.68 -13.53 -15.43
C GLN A 195 8.15 -12.78 -16.65
N PHE A 196 7.02 -13.28 -17.15
CA PHE A 196 6.17 -12.59 -18.10
C PHE A 196 5.03 -11.92 -17.31
N ALA A 197 5.16 -10.63 -17.03
CA ALA A 197 4.20 -9.85 -16.24
C ALA A 197 3.02 -9.36 -17.09
N GLU A 198 2.02 -8.71 -16.49
CA GLU A 198 0.78 -8.33 -17.19
C GLU A 198 1.02 -7.48 -18.46
N ASN A 199 2.02 -6.59 -18.43
CA ASN A 199 2.31 -5.66 -19.52
C ASN A 199 3.77 -5.68 -19.98
N SER A 200 4.64 -6.50 -19.37
CA SER A 200 6.09 -6.48 -19.57
C SER A 200 6.72 -7.86 -19.52
N ILE A 201 7.86 -8.01 -20.19
CA ILE A 201 8.81 -9.10 -19.93
C ILE A 201 9.82 -8.55 -18.93
N ASP A 202 9.85 -9.13 -17.72
CA ASP A 202 10.67 -8.64 -16.63
C ASP A 202 12.02 -9.36 -16.61
N PHE A 203 13.08 -8.56 -16.70
CA PHE A 203 14.46 -8.97 -16.56
C PHE A 203 15.03 -8.48 -15.23
N LYS A 204 16.02 -9.20 -14.73
CA LYS A 204 16.84 -8.80 -13.59
C LYS A 204 18.30 -8.83 -13.97
N LEU A 205 18.89 -7.64 -14.09
CA LEU A 205 20.32 -7.49 -14.20
C LEU A 205 20.95 -7.61 -12.81
N VAL A 206 21.91 -8.51 -12.69
CA VAL A 206 22.65 -8.81 -11.47
C VAL A 206 24.09 -8.40 -11.67
N VAL A 207 24.54 -7.45 -10.86
CA VAL A 207 25.92 -6.93 -10.92
C VAL A 207 26.55 -6.95 -9.54
N TRP A 208 27.86 -7.04 -9.49
CA TRP A 208 28.62 -7.00 -8.26
C TRP A 208 29.43 -5.70 -8.22
N SER A 209 29.48 -5.04 -7.07
CA SER A 209 30.35 -3.88 -6.87
C SER A 209 30.86 -3.85 -5.44
N SER A 210 32.15 -3.52 -5.26
CA SER A 210 32.76 -3.32 -3.95
C SER A 210 32.69 -1.86 -3.51
N GLU A 211 32.96 -0.92 -4.43
CA GLU A 211 33.03 0.51 -4.14
C GLU A 211 31.64 1.12 -3.90
N MET A 212 30.65 0.68 -4.67
CA MET A 212 29.30 1.22 -4.61
C MET A 212 28.45 0.65 -3.46
N SER A 213 29.00 -0.26 -2.67
CA SER A 213 28.40 -0.74 -1.41
C SER A 213 28.09 0.40 -0.44
N ALA A 214 28.91 1.46 -0.43
CA ALA A 214 28.70 2.65 0.40
C ALA A 214 27.58 3.57 -0.12
N ARG A 215 27.25 3.51 -1.43
CA ARG A 215 26.28 4.38 -2.10
C ARG A 215 25.35 3.57 -3.03
N PRO A 216 24.57 2.62 -2.47
CA PRO A 216 23.81 1.66 -3.26
C PRO A 216 22.75 2.32 -4.16
N SER A 217 22.10 3.39 -3.69
CA SER A 217 21.07 4.10 -4.46
C SER A 217 21.64 4.84 -5.67
N ARG A 218 22.83 5.44 -5.55
CA ARG A 218 23.48 6.16 -6.64
C ARG A 218 23.84 5.21 -7.77
N TYR A 219 24.44 4.07 -7.42
CA TYR A 219 24.84 3.06 -8.39
C TYR A 219 23.66 2.44 -9.15
N ARG A 220 22.54 2.16 -8.44
CA ARG A 220 21.30 1.73 -9.09
C ARG A 220 20.80 2.78 -10.09
N SER A 221 20.88 4.06 -9.73
CA SER A 221 20.46 5.16 -10.61
C SER A 221 21.34 5.24 -11.86
N ASP A 222 22.67 5.20 -11.68
CA ASP A 222 23.64 5.31 -12.77
C ASP A 222 23.44 4.16 -13.78
N LEU A 223 23.26 2.92 -13.29
CA LEU A 223 22.94 1.77 -14.14
C LEU A 223 21.59 1.91 -14.84
N ASN A 224 20.55 2.39 -14.16
CA ASN A 224 19.25 2.61 -14.79
C ASN A 224 19.33 3.61 -15.95
N PHE A 225 20.10 4.70 -15.80
CA PHE A 225 20.34 5.65 -16.90
C PHE A 225 21.10 5.01 -18.06
N ALA A 226 22.12 4.20 -17.78
CA ALA A 226 22.87 3.49 -18.82
C ALA A 226 22.02 2.46 -19.56
N ILE A 227 21.16 1.72 -18.83
CA ILE A 227 20.19 0.77 -19.39
C ILE A 227 19.19 1.48 -20.29
N GLU A 228 18.57 2.57 -19.81
CA GLU A 228 17.62 3.35 -20.60
C GLU A 228 18.23 3.83 -21.92
N LYS A 229 19.44 4.40 -21.85
CA LYS A 229 20.16 4.88 -23.03
C LYS A 229 20.38 3.76 -24.05
N LYS A 230 20.90 2.60 -23.63
CA LYS A 230 21.18 1.46 -24.53
C LYS A 230 19.91 0.86 -25.13
N LEU A 231 18.86 0.69 -24.33
CA LEU A 231 17.60 0.15 -24.82
C LEU A 231 16.96 1.09 -25.85
N ARG A 232 17.02 2.41 -25.61
CA ARG A 232 16.54 3.42 -26.56
C ARG A 232 17.32 3.41 -27.87
N GLU A 233 18.66 3.34 -27.82
CA GLU A 233 19.52 3.24 -29.01
C GLU A 233 19.22 1.97 -29.82
N ALA A 234 18.90 0.87 -29.14
CA ALA A 234 18.53 -0.40 -29.76
C ALA A 234 17.08 -0.46 -30.26
N ARG A 235 16.30 0.62 -30.09
CA ARG A 235 14.86 0.73 -30.38
C ARG A 235 14.01 -0.31 -29.66
N ILE A 236 14.35 -0.62 -28.41
CA ILE A 236 13.55 -1.50 -27.54
C ILE A 236 12.58 -0.61 -26.77
N GLU A 237 11.28 -0.92 -26.89
CA GLU A 237 10.22 -0.13 -26.27
C GLU A 237 10.05 -0.49 -24.79
N PHE A 238 9.84 0.54 -23.97
CA PHE A 238 9.38 0.36 -22.60
C PHE A 238 7.85 0.17 -22.59
N PRO A 239 7.34 -0.77 -21.79
CA PRO A 239 5.93 -1.11 -21.78
C PRO A 239 5.09 0.00 -21.16
N PHE A 240 4.02 0.39 -21.85
CA PHE A 240 2.92 1.13 -21.26
C PHE A 240 1.84 0.15 -20.77
N PRO A 241 1.06 0.50 -19.73
CA PRO A 241 -0.08 -0.32 -19.32
C PRO A 241 -1.03 -0.55 -20.50
N GLN A 242 -1.14 -1.80 -20.97
CA GLN A 242 -2.03 -2.15 -22.06
C GLN A 242 -3.43 -2.42 -21.50
N ARG A 243 -4.43 -1.75 -22.04
CA ARG A 243 -5.84 -2.09 -21.82
C ARG A 243 -6.40 -2.53 -23.15
N ASP A 244 -6.73 -3.80 -23.30
CA ASP A 244 -7.43 -4.27 -24.49
C ASP A 244 -8.88 -3.74 -24.46
N PRO A 245 -9.27 -2.81 -25.33
CA PRO A 245 -10.66 -2.44 -25.45
C PRO A 245 -11.37 -3.56 -26.20
N ASN A 246 -11.90 -4.53 -25.46
CA ASN A 246 -12.71 -5.62 -26.01
C ASN A 246 -14.01 -5.06 -26.64
N ARG A 247 -13.91 -4.52 -27.86
CA ARG A 247 -15.04 -4.10 -28.67
C ARG A 247 -15.62 -5.36 -29.32
N ARG A 248 -16.34 -6.15 -28.53
CA ARG A 248 -17.25 -7.15 -29.09
C ARG A 248 -18.23 -6.42 -30.01
N ARG A 249 -18.10 -6.64 -31.32
CA ARG A 249 -19.04 -6.17 -32.34
C ARG A 249 -20.34 -6.93 -32.09
N LEU A 250 -21.32 -6.28 -31.44
CA LEU A 250 -22.67 -6.83 -31.36
C LEU A 250 -23.18 -6.99 -32.81
N ASP A 251 -23.43 -8.22 -33.22
CA ASP A 251 -24.04 -8.52 -34.51
C ASP A 251 -25.32 -7.69 -34.64
N ARG A 252 -25.41 -6.90 -35.72
CA ARG A 252 -26.54 -6.02 -36.02
C ARG A 252 -27.74 -6.84 -36.49
N THR A 253 -28.30 -7.68 -35.62
CA THR A 253 -29.67 -8.18 -35.80
C THR A 253 -30.59 -6.96 -35.74
N ARG A 254 -31.18 -6.57 -36.88
CA ARG A 254 -32.06 -5.40 -36.95
C ARG A 254 -33.37 -5.72 -36.23
N TYR A 255 -33.58 -5.10 -35.08
CA TYR A 255 -34.87 -5.08 -34.41
C TYR A 255 -35.67 -3.88 -34.92
N ARG A 256 -36.91 -4.08 -35.35
CA ARG A 256 -37.82 -2.98 -35.74
C ARG A 256 -39.06 -3.00 -34.86
N ILE A 257 -39.46 -1.80 -34.41
CA ILE A 257 -40.70 -1.57 -33.67
C ILE A 257 -41.58 -0.69 -34.56
N ASN A 258 -42.74 -1.20 -34.97
CA ASN A 258 -43.70 -0.46 -35.79
C ASN A 258 -45.02 -0.27 -35.03
N GLN A 259 -45.55 0.95 -35.03
CA GLN A 259 -46.88 1.25 -34.49
C GLN A 259 -47.93 1.05 -35.58
N PHE A 260 -48.93 0.21 -35.30
CA PHE A 260 -50.12 0.11 -36.11
C PHE A 260 -51.21 0.94 -35.42
N GLY A 261 -51.80 1.88 -36.16
CA GLY A 261 -52.77 2.84 -35.66
C GLY A 261 -53.79 2.25 -34.68
N GLY A 262 -54.14 3.03 -33.66
CA GLY A 262 -55.06 2.65 -32.61
C GLY A 262 -54.41 2.14 -31.32
N GLY A 263 -53.11 1.83 -31.27
CA GLY A 263 -52.43 1.37 -30.03
C GLY A 263 -51.94 -0.07 -30.05
N ASN A 264 -51.94 -0.70 -31.24
CA ASN A 264 -51.32 -1.99 -31.49
C ASN A 264 -49.86 -1.82 -31.90
N TRP A 265 -48.98 -2.69 -31.41
CA TRP A 265 -47.55 -2.64 -31.64
C TRP A 265 -47.05 -3.97 -32.17
N LEU A 266 -46.09 -3.93 -33.09
CA LEU A 266 -45.44 -5.10 -33.68
C LEU A 266 -43.92 -5.01 -33.47
N LEU A 267 -43.36 -6.02 -32.84
CA LEU A 267 -41.93 -6.24 -32.67
C LEU A 267 -41.46 -7.29 -33.67
N GLU A 268 -40.50 -6.93 -34.52
CA GLU A 268 -39.95 -7.80 -35.56
C GLU A 268 -38.47 -8.11 -35.32
N LYS A 269 -38.11 -9.39 -35.39
CA LYS A 269 -36.72 -9.88 -35.31
C LYS A 269 -36.39 -10.69 -36.57
N GLY A 270 -35.26 -10.38 -37.21
CA GLY A 270 -34.77 -11.11 -38.39
C GLY A 270 -35.02 -10.40 -39.73
N LYS A 271 -34.82 -11.12 -40.84
CA LYS A 271 -35.05 -10.64 -42.22
C LYS A 271 -35.61 -11.78 -43.08
N GLY A 272 -36.46 -11.45 -44.04
CA GLY A 272 -36.95 -12.41 -45.04
C GLY A 272 -37.83 -13.50 -44.43
N ALA A 273 -37.59 -14.77 -44.80
CA ALA A 273 -38.44 -15.91 -44.43
C ALA A 273 -38.36 -16.33 -42.94
N GLN A 274 -37.38 -15.85 -42.17
CA GLN A 274 -37.21 -16.10 -40.73
C GLN A 274 -37.64 -14.90 -39.87
N LEU A 275 -38.73 -14.24 -40.27
CA LEU A 275 -39.24 -13.06 -39.58
C LEU A 275 -40.14 -13.48 -38.42
N GLU A 276 -39.64 -13.30 -37.19
CA GLU A 276 -40.42 -13.53 -35.98
C GLU A 276 -41.14 -12.24 -35.58
N ARG A 277 -42.45 -12.33 -35.32
CA ARG A 277 -43.34 -11.19 -35.05
C ARG A 277 -44.06 -11.35 -33.73
N LEU A 278 -43.94 -10.36 -32.84
CA LEU A 278 -44.69 -10.29 -31.59
C LEU A 278 -45.62 -9.08 -31.60
N ARG A 279 -46.93 -9.29 -31.42
CA ARG A 279 -47.94 -8.21 -31.40
C ARG A 279 -48.49 -8.00 -29.99
N PHE A 280 -48.60 -6.74 -29.55
CA PHE A 280 -49.19 -6.37 -28.26
C PHE A 280 -50.09 -5.12 -28.41
N ASP A 281 -51.20 -5.05 -27.67
CA ASP A 281 -52.13 -3.91 -27.65
C ASP A 281 -51.97 -3.17 -26.31
N LEU A 282 -51.63 -1.88 -26.37
CA LEU A 282 -51.41 -1.05 -25.19
C LEU A 282 -52.65 -0.22 -24.79
N ARG A 283 -53.76 -0.27 -25.54
CA ARG A 283 -54.99 0.52 -25.26
C ARG A 283 -55.68 0.18 -23.94
N THR A 284 -55.47 -1.03 -23.45
CA THR A 284 -56.16 -1.62 -22.32
C THR A 284 -55.39 -1.47 -21.01
N ALA A 285 -54.31 -0.67 -21.01
CA ALA A 285 -53.51 -0.40 -19.83
C ALA A 285 -54.33 0.39 -18.80
N LYS A 286 -54.73 -0.26 -17.70
CA LYS A 286 -55.40 0.39 -16.56
C LYS A 286 -54.38 0.60 -15.43
N CYS A 287 -54.33 1.82 -14.91
CA CYS A 287 -53.58 2.15 -13.70
C CYS A 287 -54.45 1.79 -12.49
N ARG A 288 -53.94 0.94 -11.59
CA ARG A 288 -54.54 0.74 -10.26
C ARG A 288 -53.63 1.41 -9.23
N ASP A 289 -54.21 1.92 -8.15
CA ASP A 289 -53.52 2.72 -7.13
C ASP A 289 -52.16 2.10 -6.73
N ASN A 290 -51.14 2.96 -6.59
CA ASN A 290 -49.72 2.63 -6.34
C ASN A 290 -48.90 2.05 -7.51
N ASN A 291 -48.85 2.75 -8.65
CA ASN A 291 -47.89 2.52 -9.74
C ASN A 291 -47.99 1.16 -10.45
N ASP A 292 -49.06 0.40 -10.21
CA ASP A 292 -49.18 -0.93 -10.77
C ASP A 292 -50.04 -0.91 -12.05
N TRP A 293 -49.34 -1.06 -13.19
CA TRP A 293 -49.97 -1.06 -14.51
C TRP A 293 -50.38 -2.46 -14.91
N GLN A 294 -51.66 -2.63 -15.27
CA GLN A 294 -52.14 -3.86 -15.90
C GLN A 294 -52.43 -3.60 -17.37
N PHE A 295 -51.66 -4.24 -18.26
CA PHE A 295 -51.89 -4.20 -19.70
C PHE A 295 -52.92 -5.29 -20.06
N GLY A 296 -54.08 -4.91 -20.58
CA GLY A 296 -55.10 -5.89 -20.96
C GLY A 296 -54.70 -6.66 -22.21
N GLN A 297 -54.49 -7.97 -22.08
CA GLN A 297 -54.18 -8.82 -23.21
C GLN A 297 -55.46 -9.15 -23.98
N ARG A 298 -55.60 -8.67 -25.22
CA ARG A 298 -56.54 -9.29 -26.17
C ARG A 298 -55.78 -10.33 -26.97
N ALA A 299 -56.03 -11.61 -26.68
CA ALA A 299 -55.75 -12.70 -27.60
C ALA A 299 -56.69 -12.53 -28.82
N GLY A 300 -56.33 -11.65 -29.74
CA GLY A 300 -57.06 -11.46 -30.98
C GLY A 300 -56.82 -12.65 -31.91
N LYS A 301 -57.64 -13.71 -31.80
CA LYS A 301 -57.77 -14.70 -32.88
C LYS A 301 -58.31 -13.98 -34.12
N ARG A 302 -57.44 -13.67 -35.08
CA ARG A 302 -57.89 -13.53 -36.48
C ARG A 302 -57.85 -14.93 -37.09
N GLN A 303 -58.96 -15.35 -37.68
CA GLN A 303 -59.11 -16.70 -38.26
C GLN A 303 -58.24 -16.96 -39.50
N ASN A 304 -57.46 -15.99 -39.98
CA ASN A 304 -56.55 -16.16 -41.13
C ASN A 304 -55.17 -15.53 -40.84
N ALA A 305 -54.28 -16.25 -40.15
CA ALA A 305 -52.88 -15.87 -39.95
C ALA A 305 -51.98 -16.72 -40.87
N ALA A 306 -50.96 -16.10 -41.47
CA ALA A 306 -50.02 -16.81 -42.35
C ALA A 306 -49.17 -17.83 -41.57
N PRO A 307 -48.69 -18.93 -42.18
CA PRO A 307 -48.04 -20.06 -41.48
C PRO A 307 -46.77 -19.70 -40.68
N THR A 308 -46.19 -18.53 -40.93
CA THR A 308 -44.96 -18.03 -40.27
C THR A 308 -45.24 -17.20 -39.02
N GLU A 309 -46.49 -16.95 -38.65
CA GLU A 309 -46.84 -16.22 -37.41
C GLU A 309 -46.91 -17.18 -36.21
N ARG A 310 -45.81 -17.34 -35.47
CA ARG A 310 -45.82 -17.97 -34.14
C ARG A 310 -46.33 -16.97 -33.10
N TRP A 311 -47.52 -17.20 -32.57
CA TRP A 311 -48.06 -16.46 -31.44
C TRP A 311 -47.48 -17.01 -30.13
N HIS A 312 -46.68 -16.21 -29.41
CA HIS A 312 -46.23 -16.59 -28.07
C HIS A 312 -47.41 -16.53 -27.08
N PRO A 313 -47.70 -17.62 -26.33
CA PRO A 313 -48.73 -17.58 -25.30
C PRO A 313 -48.22 -16.77 -24.10
N GLN A 314 -48.98 -15.74 -23.72
CA GLN A 314 -48.94 -15.05 -22.43
C GLN A 314 -47.57 -14.51 -21.98
N VAL A 315 -47.16 -13.37 -22.56
CA VAL A 315 -46.17 -12.49 -21.92
C VAL A 315 -46.79 -11.94 -20.64
N SER A 316 -46.15 -12.09 -19.48
CA SER A 316 -46.73 -11.61 -18.21
C SER A 316 -46.69 -10.07 -18.10
N ASN A 317 -47.58 -9.48 -17.29
CA ASN A 317 -47.59 -8.03 -17.07
C ASN A 317 -46.24 -7.50 -16.55
N ASP A 318 -45.51 -8.28 -15.75
CA ASP A 318 -44.20 -7.89 -15.21
C ASP A 318 -43.10 -7.95 -16.27
N GLN A 319 -43.18 -8.88 -17.23
CA GLN A 319 -42.32 -8.87 -18.40
C GLN A 319 -42.56 -7.60 -19.23
N VAL A 320 -43.82 -7.24 -19.48
CA VAL A 320 -44.14 -6.00 -20.19
C VAL A 320 -43.60 -4.78 -19.43
N LYS A 321 -43.81 -4.67 -18.11
CA LYS A 321 -43.25 -3.58 -17.28
C LYS A 321 -41.73 -3.52 -17.35
N SER A 322 -41.03 -4.65 -17.42
CA SER A 322 -39.57 -4.67 -17.51
C SER A 322 -39.05 -4.00 -18.79
N TRP A 323 -39.85 -3.96 -19.87
CA TRP A 323 -39.49 -3.35 -21.14
C TRP A 323 -39.67 -1.84 -21.17
N PHE A 324 -40.47 -1.29 -20.24
CA PHE A 324 -40.82 0.12 -20.19
C PHE A 324 -40.38 0.75 -18.87
N ARG A 325 -39.54 1.80 -18.92
CA ARG A 325 -39.33 2.64 -17.72
C ARG A 325 -40.48 3.62 -17.59
N LEU A 326 -41.42 3.29 -16.71
CA LEU A 326 -42.47 4.20 -16.28
C LEU A 326 -41.86 5.18 -15.26
N ARG A 327 -41.79 6.48 -15.59
CA ARG A 327 -41.37 7.52 -14.65
C ARG A 327 -42.54 8.44 -14.33
N LYS A 328 -42.75 8.73 -13.04
CA LYS A 328 -43.60 9.86 -12.59
C LYS A 328 -42.90 11.15 -13.01
N CYS A 329 -43.56 11.97 -13.84
CA CYS A 329 -43.01 13.25 -14.26
C CYS A 329 -43.65 14.38 -13.44
N ARG A 330 -42.84 15.08 -12.64
CA ARG A 330 -43.16 16.44 -12.20
C ARG A 330 -42.83 17.39 -13.35
N TYR A 331 -43.74 18.31 -13.63
CA TYR A 331 -43.76 19.26 -14.74
C TYR A 331 -42.36 19.84 -15.08
N ASN A 332 -41.76 19.44 -16.21
CA ASN A 332 -40.84 20.31 -16.94
C ASN A 332 -40.69 19.88 -18.42
N ARG A 333 -40.87 20.82 -19.36
CA ARG A 333 -40.85 20.55 -20.82
C ARG A 333 -39.44 20.41 -21.40
N SER A 334 -38.39 20.68 -20.63
CA SER A 334 -37.01 20.82 -21.11
C SER A 334 -36.25 19.51 -21.41
N TRP A 335 -36.66 18.37 -20.86
CA TRP A 335 -35.87 17.12 -20.98
C TRP A 335 -35.99 16.41 -22.35
N ILE A 336 -36.95 16.79 -23.21
CA ILE A 336 -37.19 16.10 -24.49
C ILE A 336 -36.17 16.48 -25.58
N ARG A 337 -35.38 17.54 -25.39
CA ARG A 337 -34.39 17.98 -26.41
C ARG A 337 -33.00 17.33 -26.30
N GLU A 338 -32.64 16.71 -25.18
CA GLU A 338 -31.27 16.21 -24.97
C GLU A 338 -31.07 14.70 -25.14
N SER A 339 -32.14 13.90 -25.31
CA SER A 339 -31.99 12.49 -25.66
C SER A 339 -32.35 12.26 -27.12
N GLY A 340 -31.36 12.32 -28.01
CA GLY A 340 -31.51 12.07 -29.44
C GLY A 340 -32.02 10.68 -29.84
N ASP A 341 -32.30 9.78 -28.88
CA ASP A 341 -32.66 8.37 -29.10
C ASP A 341 -33.94 7.91 -28.36
N SER A 342 -34.74 8.84 -27.80
CA SER A 342 -35.96 8.49 -27.06
C SER A 342 -37.22 8.98 -27.78
N HIS A 343 -38.15 8.08 -28.07
CA HIS A 343 -39.50 8.47 -28.49
C HIS A 343 -40.39 8.61 -27.25
N ALA A 344 -40.81 9.84 -26.94
CA ALA A 344 -41.82 10.12 -25.90
C ALA A 344 -43.21 10.14 -26.55
N PHE A 345 -44.16 9.36 -26.03
CA PHE A 345 -45.49 9.22 -26.64
C PHE A 345 -46.61 9.88 -25.83
N PHE A 346 -47.60 10.42 -26.54
CA PHE A 346 -48.83 10.99 -26.02
C PHE A 346 -50.01 10.24 -26.63
N GLY A 347 -50.95 9.75 -25.81
CA GLY A 347 -52.14 9.04 -26.29
C GLY A 347 -53.42 9.53 -25.63
N LYS A 348 -54.47 9.79 -26.43
CA LYS A 348 -55.82 10.22 -25.98
C LYS A 348 -56.68 9.12 -25.34
N HIS A 349 -56.13 7.92 -25.10
CA HIS A 349 -56.89 6.74 -24.64
C HIS A 349 -56.43 6.15 -23.29
N PHE A 350 -55.57 6.85 -22.55
CA PHE A 350 -55.29 6.49 -21.15
C PHE A 350 -56.38 7.09 -20.27
N HIS A 351 -57.27 6.26 -19.72
CA HIS A 351 -58.33 6.73 -18.82
C HIS A 351 -57.71 7.37 -17.56
N HIS A 352 -58.17 8.59 -17.30
CA HIS A 352 -57.93 9.51 -16.19
C HIS A 352 -57.17 8.94 -14.96
N CYS A 353 -55.91 9.33 -14.80
CA CYS A 353 -55.22 9.37 -13.50
C CYS A 353 -54.98 10.85 -13.13
N PRO A 354 -55.28 11.30 -11.90
CA PRO A 354 -54.78 12.57 -11.40
C PRO A 354 -53.26 12.44 -11.25
N GLU A 355 -52.51 13.36 -11.87
CA GLU A 355 -51.04 13.35 -12.02
C GLU A 355 -50.48 12.41 -13.12
N HIS A 356 -50.50 12.89 -14.36
CA HIS A 356 -50.08 12.20 -15.60
C HIS A 356 -48.65 11.58 -15.58
N PRO A 357 -48.49 10.25 -15.66
CA PRO A 357 -47.21 9.61 -15.98
C PRO A 357 -47.00 9.57 -17.51
N ARG A 358 -45.78 9.84 -17.98
CA ARG A 358 -45.39 9.66 -19.39
C ARG A 358 -44.73 8.29 -19.58
N ILE A 359 -45.09 7.56 -20.63
CA ILE A 359 -44.40 6.32 -21.02
C ILE A 359 -43.30 6.68 -22.03
N VAL A 360 -42.04 6.37 -21.70
CA VAL A 360 -40.88 6.61 -22.58
C VAL A 360 -40.28 5.27 -22.98
N ILE A 361 -40.17 5.02 -24.28
CA ILE A 361 -39.47 3.85 -24.82
C ILE A 361 -38.03 4.27 -25.08
N ASN A 362 -37.08 3.72 -24.32
CA ASN A 362 -35.67 3.99 -24.53
C ASN A 362 -35.11 3.05 -25.60
N ASN A 363 -34.74 3.59 -26.76
CA ASN A 363 -34.19 2.81 -27.88
C ASN A 363 -32.65 2.70 -27.81
N GLN A 364 -32.02 3.08 -26.70
CA GLN A 364 -30.56 2.99 -26.58
C GLN A 364 -30.09 1.53 -26.38
N ASN A 365 -29.75 0.90 -27.51
CA ASN A 365 -28.62 0.00 -27.82
C ASN A 365 -28.11 -1.09 -26.85
N ARG A 366 -28.77 -1.38 -25.72
CA ARG A 366 -28.49 -2.59 -24.92
C ARG A 366 -29.75 -3.28 -24.41
N PHE A 367 -30.81 -2.51 -24.17
CA PHE A 367 -31.99 -3.05 -23.49
C PHE A 367 -32.91 -3.84 -24.43
N VAL A 368 -33.19 -3.29 -25.62
CA VAL A 368 -34.09 -3.90 -26.61
C VAL A 368 -33.55 -5.25 -27.15
N PRO A 369 -32.26 -5.40 -27.51
CA PRO A 369 -31.72 -6.68 -27.96
C PRO A 369 -31.76 -7.77 -26.89
N GLN A 370 -31.53 -7.40 -25.62
CA GLN A 370 -31.40 -8.35 -24.52
C GLN A 370 -32.75 -8.85 -24.03
N VAL A 371 -33.76 -7.97 -24.04
CA VAL A 371 -35.17 -8.33 -23.88
C VAL A 371 -35.64 -9.26 -25.00
N LEU A 372 -35.32 -8.94 -26.26
CA LEU A 372 -35.70 -9.76 -27.41
C LEU A 372 -34.95 -11.09 -27.46
N HIS A 373 -33.72 -11.14 -26.95
CA HIS A 373 -32.97 -12.39 -26.77
C HIS A 373 -33.66 -13.32 -25.78
N ASN A 374 -34.22 -12.80 -24.69
CA ASN A 374 -34.92 -13.60 -23.68
C ASN A 374 -36.33 -14.03 -24.11
N LEU A 375 -36.99 -13.25 -24.97
CA LEU A 375 -38.34 -13.56 -25.48
C LEU A 375 -38.35 -14.66 -26.55
N PHE A 376 -37.35 -14.65 -27.42
CA PHE A 376 -37.22 -15.57 -28.56
C PHE A 376 -36.18 -16.67 -28.28
N ARG A 377 -36.01 -17.06 -27.01
CA ARG A 377 -35.13 -18.16 -26.59
C ARG A 377 -35.93 -19.42 -26.35
#